data_AF-A0A5D2KQQ9-F1
#
_entry.id   AF-A0A5D2KQQ9-F1
#
_cell.length_a   1.000
_cell.length_b   1.000
_cell.length_c   1.000
_cell.angle_alpha   90.00
_cell.angle_beta   90.00
_cell.angle_gamma   90.00
#
_symmetry.space_group_name_H-M   'P 1'
#
loop_
_entity.id
_entity.type
_entity.pdbx_description
1 polymer ?
#
loop_
_entity_poly.entity_id
_entity_poly.type
_entity_poly.pdbx_seq_one_letter_code
_entity_poly.pdbx_strand_id
1 'polypeptide(L)'
;MNSSSICMAISASSSNTSFNQCLNPFLGKLLPSKPNQNLRRTACVRVNTKALLSSSKQAVLNDFHERRALKIISGLQNFDRENVASVVTAADKGGATHVDIACDPDLVRLAIGLTSLPVCVSSVDPAAFSAAVEAGALMVEIGNYDSFYEAGVIFSPEQILKLTKETRGNLPSITLSVTVPHTLSLPDQVKLAEMLEKEGVDVIQTEGGKCSTPSKSGVLGLIEKATPTLAAAYSISRAVKIPVMCSSGLSAVTAPMAITAGAAGVGVGSAVNKLNDVIAMVAEVRSIAESLKMAAADQQITHTDRSFMM
;
A
#
# COMPACT_ATOMS: atom_id res chain seq x y z
N MET A 1 10.69 59.39 1.32
CA MET A 1 11.73 59.19 2.33
C MET A 1 12.22 57.76 2.22
N ASN A 2 13.49 57.64 1.81
CA ASN A 2 14.44 56.53 1.87
C ASN A 2 14.09 55.14 1.29
N SER A 3 14.60 54.95 0.06
CA SER A 3 15.19 53.72 -0.49
C SER A 3 16.29 53.15 0.40
N SER A 4 16.56 51.83 0.32
CA SER A 4 17.93 51.25 0.30
C SER A 4 17.90 49.75 -0.02
N SER A 5 18.39 49.41 -1.21
CA SER A 5 18.98 48.12 -1.56
C SER A 5 20.36 47.98 -0.92
N ILE A 6 20.78 46.77 -0.54
CA ILE A 6 22.20 46.42 -0.39
C ILE A 6 22.44 45.05 -1.01
N CYS A 7 23.08 45.06 -2.19
CA CYS A 7 23.97 44.00 -2.65
C CYS A 7 25.32 44.21 -1.99
N MET A 8 26.03 43.13 -1.63
CA MET A 8 27.48 43.08 -1.79
C MET A 8 27.94 41.66 -2.02
N ALA A 9 28.83 41.53 -3.00
CA ALA A 9 29.57 40.34 -3.35
C ALA A 9 31.07 40.59 -3.08
N ILE A 10 31.83 39.50 -3.24
CA ILE A 10 33.27 39.39 -3.53
C ILE A 10 34.22 39.43 -2.32
N SER A 11 34.88 38.30 -2.03
CA SER A 11 36.31 38.14 -2.37
C SER A 11 36.81 36.71 -2.21
N ALA A 12 37.44 36.24 -3.29
CA ALA A 12 38.22 35.03 -3.40
C ALA A 12 39.59 35.20 -2.74
N SER A 13 40.18 34.09 -2.31
CA SER A 13 41.63 33.93 -2.31
C SER A 13 42.00 32.49 -2.65
N SER A 14 43.04 32.40 -3.46
CA SER A 14 43.51 31.29 -4.28
C SER A 14 44.84 30.75 -3.76
N SER A 15 45.05 29.43 -3.88
CA SER A 15 46.37 28.81 -4.17
C SER A 15 46.13 27.32 -4.46
N ASN A 16 46.29 26.87 -5.72
CA ASN A 16 47.51 26.22 -6.28
C ASN A 16 47.99 25.02 -5.45
N THR A 17 48.36 23.84 -5.93
CA THR A 17 48.57 23.21 -7.24
C THR A 17 49.08 21.80 -6.87
N SER A 18 48.68 20.72 -7.54
CA SER A 18 49.61 19.72 -8.08
C SER A 18 48.89 18.46 -8.56
N PHE A 19 49.24 18.12 -9.80
CA PHE A 19 49.11 16.87 -10.50
C PHE A 19 49.61 15.67 -9.68
N ASN A 20 48.95 14.51 -9.83
CA ASN A 20 49.59 13.36 -10.48
C ASN A 20 48.62 12.19 -10.72
N GLN A 21 48.40 11.90 -12.00
CA GLN A 21 48.10 10.56 -12.49
C GLN A 21 49.36 9.68 -12.34
N CYS A 22 49.19 8.40 -12.00
CA CYS A 22 50.16 7.38 -12.39
C CYS A 22 49.46 6.03 -12.62
N LEU A 23 49.49 5.60 -13.87
CA LEU A 23 49.20 4.25 -14.34
C LEU A 23 50.52 3.51 -14.59
N ASN A 24 50.63 2.29 -14.03
CA ASN A 24 51.39 1.09 -14.50
C ASN A 24 52.94 1.22 -14.63
N PRO A 25 53.76 0.17 -14.95
CA PRO A 25 53.55 -1.29 -15.16
C PRO A 25 54.69 -2.22 -14.61
N PHE A 26 54.62 -3.55 -14.93
CA PHE A 26 55.69 -4.59 -15.03
C PHE A 26 56.14 -5.34 -13.74
N LEU A 27 56.42 -6.66 -13.69
CA LEU A 27 56.71 -7.71 -14.69
C LEU A 27 56.70 -9.13 -14.04
N GLY A 28 56.39 -10.19 -14.81
CA GLY A 28 56.91 -11.57 -14.62
C GLY A 28 55.86 -12.71 -14.66
N LYS A 29 55.38 -13.16 -15.83
CA LYS A 29 55.86 -14.29 -16.69
C LYS A 29 55.92 -15.70 -16.01
N LEU A 30 55.02 -16.62 -16.42
CA LEU A 30 55.27 -17.88 -17.18
C LEU A 30 54.16 -18.96 -16.98
N LEU A 31 53.66 -19.48 -18.11
CA LEU A 31 52.67 -20.56 -18.37
C LEU A 31 53.25 -21.99 -18.14
N PRO A 32 52.58 -23.14 -18.46
CA PRO A 32 51.15 -23.57 -18.49
C PRO A 32 50.91 -24.99 -17.86
N SER A 33 49.65 -25.42 -17.62
CA SER A 33 49.16 -26.79 -18.00
C SER A 33 47.73 -27.15 -17.56
N LYS A 34 46.86 -27.33 -18.57
CA LYS A 34 45.75 -28.30 -18.77
C LYS A 34 44.58 -28.49 -17.76
N PRO A 35 43.39 -28.86 -18.27
CA PRO A 35 42.12 -28.69 -17.58
C PRO A 35 41.74 -29.95 -16.78
N ASN A 36 41.10 -29.77 -15.64
CA ASN A 36 40.37 -30.85 -15.00
C ASN A 36 38.89 -30.48 -14.90
N GLN A 37 38.11 -31.14 -15.76
CA GLN A 37 36.67 -31.13 -15.75
C GLN A 37 36.20 -31.83 -14.47
N ASN A 38 35.61 -31.08 -13.56
CA ASN A 38 34.67 -31.62 -12.59
C ASN A 38 33.35 -30.89 -12.79
N LEU A 39 32.49 -31.49 -13.62
CA LEU A 39 31.06 -31.18 -13.69
C LEU A 39 30.46 -31.47 -12.32
N ARG A 40 30.45 -30.48 -11.42
CA ARG A 40 29.39 -30.40 -10.42
C ARG A 40 28.18 -29.86 -11.16
N ARG A 41 27.24 -30.75 -11.48
CA ARG A 41 25.85 -30.38 -11.79
C ARG A 41 25.30 -29.66 -10.56
N THR A 42 25.48 -28.35 -10.49
CA THR A 42 24.57 -27.50 -9.73
C THR A 42 23.25 -27.61 -10.45
N ALA A 43 22.35 -28.45 -9.94
CA ALA A 43 20.96 -28.44 -10.36
C ALA A 43 20.45 -27.03 -10.10
N CYS A 44 20.36 -26.19 -11.14
CA CYS A 44 19.62 -24.95 -11.03
C CYS A 44 18.18 -25.38 -10.79
N VAL A 45 17.70 -25.21 -9.56
CA VAL A 45 16.27 -25.27 -9.28
C VAL A 45 15.69 -24.05 -10.00
N ARG A 46 15.31 -24.23 -11.27
CA ARG A 46 14.41 -23.30 -11.95
C ARG A 46 13.06 -23.46 -11.28
N VAL A 47 12.90 -22.84 -10.11
CA VAL A 47 11.58 -22.55 -9.57
C VAL A 47 10.90 -21.73 -10.67
N ASN A 48 9.79 -22.24 -11.19
CA ASN A 48 9.05 -21.55 -12.22
C ASN A 48 8.55 -20.23 -11.61
N THR A 49 9.19 -19.11 -11.93
CA THR A 49 8.96 -17.79 -11.31
C THR A 49 7.49 -17.39 -11.38
N LYS A 50 6.78 -17.81 -12.44
CA LYS A 50 5.33 -17.63 -12.56
C LYS A 50 4.52 -18.36 -11.49
N ALA A 51 4.91 -19.59 -11.13
CA ALA A 51 4.22 -20.38 -10.11
C ALA A 51 4.47 -19.84 -8.70
N LEU A 52 5.69 -19.34 -8.44
CA LEU A 52 6.01 -18.66 -7.18
C LEU A 52 5.20 -17.36 -7.06
N LEU A 53 5.19 -16.52 -8.10
CA LEU A 53 4.41 -15.28 -8.12
C LEU A 53 2.90 -15.52 -8.00
N SER A 54 2.37 -16.58 -8.63
CA SER A 54 0.95 -16.95 -8.45
C SER A 54 0.64 -17.42 -7.02
N SER A 55 1.56 -18.15 -6.38
CA SER A 55 1.39 -18.55 -4.98
C SER A 55 1.46 -17.35 -4.03
N SER A 56 2.33 -16.38 -4.32
CA SER A 56 2.42 -15.12 -3.57
C SER A 56 1.15 -14.29 -3.73
N LYS A 57 0.62 -14.16 -4.95
CA LYS A 57 -0.64 -13.45 -5.21
C LYS A 57 -1.81 -14.07 -4.44
N GLN A 58 -1.93 -15.40 -4.44
CA GLN A 58 -2.97 -16.07 -3.66
C GLN A 58 -2.81 -15.80 -2.16
N ALA A 59 -1.58 -15.89 -1.63
CA ALA A 59 -1.30 -15.62 -0.23
C ALA A 59 -1.71 -14.19 0.19
N VAL A 60 -1.42 -13.18 -0.65
CA VAL A 60 -1.86 -11.80 -0.43
C VAL A 60 -3.38 -11.68 -0.41
N LEU A 61 -4.08 -12.36 -1.33
CA LEU A 61 -5.53 -12.24 -1.47
C LEU A 61 -6.32 -13.09 -0.46
N ASN A 62 -5.70 -14.03 0.24
CA ASN A 62 -6.39 -14.94 1.17
C ASN A 62 -7.19 -14.19 2.25
N ASP A 63 -6.58 -13.18 2.89
CA ASP A 63 -7.27 -12.42 3.95
C ASP A 63 -8.48 -11.65 3.42
N PHE A 64 -8.44 -11.20 2.15
CA PHE A 64 -9.55 -10.55 1.48
C PHE A 64 -10.68 -11.56 1.18
N HIS A 65 -10.34 -12.74 0.68
CA HIS A 65 -11.33 -13.80 0.43
C HIS A 65 -12.00 -14.28 1.73
N GLU A 66 -11.25 -14.30 2.83
CA GLU A 66 -11.76 -14.62 4.17
C GLU A 66 -12.46 -13.42 4.85
N ARG A 67 -12.57 -12.28 4.15
CA ARG A 67 -13.24 -11.05 4.61
C ARG A 67 -12.69 -10.51 5.93
N ARG A 68 -11.38 -10.70 6.16
CA ARG A 68 -10.68 -10.30 7.39
C ARG A 68 -9.44 -9.44 7.13
N ALA A 69 -9.26 -8.95 5.90
CA ALA A 69 -8.13 -8.10 5.59
C ALA A 69 -8.18 -6.79 6.40
N LEU A 70 -7.07 -6.49 7.07
CA LEU A 70 -6.77 -5.24 7.76
C LEU A 70 -5.44 -4.72 7.20
N LYS A 71 -5.50 -3.64 6.40
CA LYS A 71 -4.34 -2.97 5.82
C LYS A 71 -4.04 -1.68 6.57
N ILE A 72 -2.85 -1.58 7.15
CA ILE A 72 -2.41 -0.35 7.83
C ILE A 72 -1.57 0.51 6.89
N ILE A 73 -1.98 1.76 6.71
CA ILE A 73 -1.50 2.65 5.65
C ILE A 73 -0.63 3.76 6.27
N SER A 74 0.68 3.76 5.97
CA SER A 74 1.58 4.84 6.42
C SER A 74 1.39 6.13 5.63
N GLY A 75 0.91 6.03 4.37
CA GLY A 75 0.58 7.15 3.49
C GLY A 75 1.47 7.20 2.25
N LEU A 76 0.87 7.47 1.08
CA LEU A 76 1.58 7.47 -0.21
C LEU A 76 2.72 8.50 -0.28
N GLN A 77 2.56 9.65 0.37
CA GLN A 77 3.57 10.73 0.40
C GLN A 77 4.47 10.68 1.64
N ASN A 78 4.43 9.59 2.41
CA ASN A 78 5.19 9.46 3.65
C ASN A 78 6.51 8.73 3.41
N PHE A 79 7.59 9.50 3.28
CA PHE A 79 8.95 9.00 3.13
C PHE A 79 9.79 9.11 4.41
N ASP A 80 9.15 9.44 5.54
CA ASP A 80 9.81 9.44 6.84
C ASP A 80 10.06 8.00 7.30
N ARG A 81 11.33 7.59 7.25
CA ARG A 81 11.76 6.22 7.60
C ARG A 81 11.40 5.83 9.03
N GLU A 82 11.48 6.75 9.99
CA GLU A 82 11.20 6.45 11.40
C GLU A 82 9.69 6.28 11.63
N ASN A 83 8.89 7.16 11.04
CA ASN A 83 7.43 7.02 11.08
C ASN A 83 6.96 5.75 10.37
N VAL A 84 7.51 5.45 9.18
CA VAL A 84 7.18 4.22 8.44
C VAL A 84 7.56 2.98 9.26
N ALA A 85 8.75 2.93 9.86
CA ALA A 85 9.16 1.82 10.72
C ALA A 85 8.21 1.64 11.92
N SER A 86 7.76 2.75 12.51
CA SER A 86 6.80 2.76 13.62
C SER A 86 5.43 2.18 13.19
N VAL A 87 4.90 2.62 12.05
CA VAL A 87 3.64 2.13 11.49
C VAL A 87 3.71 0.65 11.13
N VAL A 88 4.81 0.21 10.49
CA VAL A 88 5.02 -1.20 10.13
C VAL A 88 5.11 -2.07 11.39
N THR A 89 5.87 -1.63 12.39
CA THR A 89 5.97 -2.32 13.69
C THR A 89 4.61 -2.42 14.39
N ALA A 90 3.82 -1.35 14.32
CA ALA A 90 2.48 -1.31 14.91
C ALA A 90 1.49 -2.22 14.19
N ALA A 91 1.55 -2.27 12.86
CA ALA A 91 0.73 -3.17 12.05
C ALA A 91 1.00 -4.64 12.42
N ASP A 92 2.28 -5.03 12.44
CA ASP A 92 2.73 -6.39 12.75
C ASP A 92 2.27 -6.81 14.16
N LYS A 93 2.64 -6.03 15.18
CA LYS A 93 2.32 -6.35 16.58
C LYS A 93 0.83 -6.16 16.93
N GLY A 94 0.13 -5.35 16.17
CA GLY A 94 -1.30 -5.08 16.33
C GLY A 94 -2.19 -6.15 15.71
N GLY A 95 -1.65 -7.04 14.87
CA GLY A 95 -2.42 -8.08 14.19
C GLY A 95 -3.09 -7.60 12.91
N ALA A 96 -2.48 -6.64 12.21
CA ALA A 96 -2.83 -6.35 10.84
C ALA A 96 -2.49 -7.52 9.93
N THR A 97 -3.05 -7.49 8.72
CA THR A 97 -2.77 -8.49 7.68
C THR A 97 -1.85 -7.95 6.60
N HIS A 98 -1.84 -6.63 6.40
CA HIS A 98 -1.11 -5.96 5.33
C HIS A 98 -0.56 -4.63 5.84
N VAL A 99 0.55 -4.20 5.27
CA VAL A 99 1.07 -2.83 5.41
C VAL A 99 1.10 -2.15 4.06
N ASP A 100 0.82 -0.85 4.03
CA ASP A 100 0.84 -0.04 2.82
C ASP A 100 1.71 1.20 3.03
N ILE A 101 2.72 1.36 2.20
CA ILE A 101 3.74 2.38 2.31
C ILE A 101 3.93 3.13 0.99
N ALA A 102 4.60 4.29 1.05
CA ALA A 102 5.03 5.00 -0.16
C ALA A 102 5.87 4.07 -1.06
N CYS A 103 5.70 4.20 -2.38
CA CYS A 103 6.43 3.40 -3.37
C CYS A 103 7.90 3.81 -3.47
N ASP A 104 8.71 3.26 -2.57
CA ASP A 104 10.15 3.47 -2.49
C ASP A 104 10.88 2.16 -2.14
N PRO A 105 11.88 1.72 -2.93
CA PRO A 105 12.61 0.49 -2.67
C PRO A 105 13.31 0.41 -1.29
N ASP A 106 13.79 1.54 -0.75
CA ASP A 106 14.48 1.55 0.54
C ASP A 106 13.50 1.46 1.72
N LEU A 107 12.28 2.00 1.57
CA LEU A 107 11.18 1.78 2.51
C LEU A 107 10.67 0.34 2.45
N VAL A 108 10.59 -0.28 1.27
CA VAL A 108 10.22 -1.70 1.14
C VAL A 108 11.21 -2.60 1.87
N ARG A 109 12.52 -2.40 1.65
CA ARG A 109 13.57 -3.18 2.36
C ARG A 109 13.51 -2.97 3.88
N LEU A 110 13.25 -1.74 4.31
CA LEU A 110 13.04 -1.43 5.72
C LEU A 110 11.85 -2.20 6.28
N ALA A 111 10.69 -2.16 5.61
CA ALA A 111 9.47 -2.81 6.06
C ALA A 111 9.64 -4.33 6.16
N ILE A 112 10.23 -4.97 5.14
CA ILE A 112 10.49 -6.42 5.12
C ILE A 112 11.47 -6.83 6.23
N GLY A 113 12.37 -5.94 6.65
CA GLY A 113 13.25 -6.18 7.79
C GLY A 113 12.54 -6.14 9.15
N LEU A 114 11.30 -5.63 9.22
CA LEU A 114 10.55 -5.40 10.45
C LEU A 114 9.30 -6.28 10.59
N THR A 115 8.76 -6.81 9.49
CA THR A 115 7.52 -7.61 9.50
C THR A 115 7.54 -8.74 8.47
N SER A 116 6.75 -9.78 8.71
CA SER A 116 6.41 -10.81 7.72
C SER A 116 5.09 -10.54 6.98
N LEU A 117 4.38 -9.46 7.31
CA LEU A 117 3.14 -9.08 6.63
C LEU A 117 3.44 -8.70 5.17
N PRO A 118 2.56 -9.05 4.21
CA PRO A 118 2.65 -8.54 2.85
C PRO A 118 2.74 -7.01 2.79
N VAL A 119 3.77 -6.54 2.09
CA VAL A 119 4.01 -5.12 1.86
C VAL A 119 3.32 -4.71 0.55
N CYS A 120 2.37 -3.80 0.68
CA CYS A 120 1.76 -3.02 -0.39
C CYS A 120 2.53 -1.71 -0.55
N VAL A 121 2.72 -1.28 -1.80
CA VAL A 121 3.25 0.05 -2.11
C VAL A 121 2.25 0.86 -2.91
N SER A 122 2.10 2.13 -2.56
CA SER A 122 1.16 3.05 -3.19
C SER A 122 1.89 4.10 -4.04
N SER A 123 1.42 4.32 -5.28
CA SER A 123 1.91 5.37 -6.19
C SER A 123 0.83 5.77 -7.20
N VAL A 124 1.03 6.91 -7.87
CA VAL A 124 0.28 7.29 -9.09
C VAL A 124 1.15 7.22 -10.36
N ASP A 125 2.39 6.76 -10.23
CA ASP A 125 3.35 6.54 -11.31
C ASP A 125 3.58 5.01 -11.52
N PRO A 126 3.08 4.44 -12.63
CA PRO A 126 3.25 3.02 -12.96
C PRO A 126 4.72 2.58 -13.09
N ALA A 127 5.62 3.48 -13.47
CA ALA A 127 7.03 3.13 -13.67
C ALA A 127 7.76 2.87 -12.34
N ALA A 128 7.34 3.55 -11.27
CA ALA A 128 7.95 3.43 -9.94
C ALA A 128 7.80 2.03 -9.32
N PHE A 129 6.72 1.30 -9.64
CA PHE A 129 6.41 0.03 -9.00
C PHE A 129 7.44 -1.07 -9.25
N SER A 130 8.10 -1.09 -10.42
CA SER A 130 9.02 -2.18 -10.78
C SER A 130 10.15 -2.32 -9.75
N ALA A 131 10.78 -1.21 -9.37
CA ALA A 131 11.87 -1.21 -8.40
C ALA A 131 11.39 -1.60 -6.98
N ALA A 132 10.18 -1.21 -6.61
CA ALA A 132 9.59 -1.56 -5.32
C ALA A 132 9.22 -3.06 -5.23
N VAL A 133 8.70 -3.63 -6.32
CA VAL A 133 8.42 -5.07 -6.44
C VAL A 133 9.72 -5.87 -6.40
N GLU A 134 10.76 -5.42 -7.11
CA GLU A 134 12.10 -6.03 -7.04
C GLU A 134 12.69 -5.98 -5.63
N ALA A 135 12.39 -4.93 -4.86
CA ALA A 135 12.76 -4.83 -3.46
C ALA A 135 11.95 -5.73 -2.52
N GLY A 136 10.85 -6.33 -2.99
CA GLY A 136 10.07 -7.34 -2.29
C GLY A 136 8.61 -6.96 -2.00
N ALA A 137 8.09 -5.85 -2.56
CA ALA A 137 6.67 -5.55 -2.44
C ALA A 137 5.82 -6.63 -3.14
N LEU A 138 4.77 -7.10 -2.46
CA LEU A 138 3.91 -8.18 -2.95
C LEU A 138 2.58 -7.67 -3.53
N MET A 139 2.27 -6.41 -3.28
CA MET A 139 1.07 -5.74 -3.74
C MET A 139 1.39 -4.30 -4.15
N VAL A 140 0.71 -3.81 -5.18
CA VAL A 140 0.83 -2.42 -5.63
C VAL A 140 -0.55 -1.79 -5.61
N GLU A 141 -0.60 -0.51 -5.24
CA GLU A 141 -1.82 0.29 -5.26
C GLU A 141 -1.65 1.53 -6.13
N ILE A 142 -2.57 1.71 -7.07
CA ILE A 142 -2.79 3.01 -7.74
C ILE A 142 -3.85 3.75 -6.94
N GLY A 143 -3.47 4.78 -6.17
CA GLY A 143 -4.46 5.38 -5.31
C GLY A 143 -3.95 6.30 -4.21
N ASN A 144 -4.80 6.45 -3.19
CA ASN A 144 -4.62 7.40 -2.08
C ASN A 144 -4.49 8.85 -2.57
N TYR A 145 -5.50 9.32 -3.29
CA TYR A 145 -5.48 10.60 -3.99
C TYR A 145 -5.63 11.81 -3.07
N ASP A 146 -6.04 11.59 -1.81
CA ASP A 146 -6.29 12.64 -0.83
C ASP A 146 -5.14 13.66 -0.66
N SER A 147 -3.88 13.26 -0.83
CA SER A 147 -2.73 14.18 -0.78
C SER A 147 -2.57 15.04 -2.03
N PHE A 148 -3.05 14.54 -3.18
CA PHE A 148 -3.02 15.24 -4.46
C PHE A 148 -4.16 16.27 -4.57
N TYR A 149 -5.32 15.98 -3.98
CA TYR A 149 -6.43 16.93 -3.92
C TYR A 149 -6.06 18.21 -3.16
N GLU A 150 -5.27 18.08 -2.09
CA GLU A 150 -4.72 19.23 -1.34
C GLU A 150 -3.82 20.12 -2.21
N ALA A 151 -3.18 19.53 -3.23
CA ALA A 151 -2.40 20.24 -4.24
C ALA A 151 -3.21 20.66 -5.48
N GLY A 152 -4.54 20.49 -5.46
CA GLY A 152 -5.44 20.83 -6.56
C GLY A 152 -5.42 19.85 -7.75
N VAL A 153 -4.81 18.67 -7.59
CA VAL A 153 -4.73 17.64 -8.62
C VAL A 153 -5.87 16.65 -8.45
N ILE A 154 -6.72 16.52 -9.48
CA ILE A 154 -7.85 15.58 -9.52
C ILE A 154 -7.59 14.51 -10.58
N PHE A 155 -7.94 13.27 -10.27
CA PHE A 155 -7.80 12.13 -11.18
C PHE A 155 -9.15 11.79 -11.81
N SER A 156 -9.24 11.85 -13.14
CA SER A 156 -10.43 11.44 -13.88
C SER A 156 -10.52 9.90 -14.00
N PRO A 157 -11.72 9.34 -14.21
CA PRO A 157 -11.89 7.90 -14.48
C PRO A 157 -10.99 7.39 -15.61
N GLU A 158 -10.85 8.15 -16.69
CA GLU A 158 -10.02 7.81 -17.85
C GLU A 158 -8.54 7.78 -17.51
N GLN A 159 -8.07 8.73 -16.69
CA GLN A 159 -6.69 8.75 -16.21
C GLN A 159 -6.41 7.52 -15.34
N ILE A 160 -7.30 7.20 -14.40
CA ILE A 160 -7.15 6.02 -13.52
C ILE A 160 -7.12 4.73 -14.35
N LEU A 161 -7.98 4.59 -15.35
CA LEU A 161 -7.98 3.44 -16.26
C LEU A 161 -6.69 3.35 -17.07
N LYS A 162 -6.12 4.48 -17.52
CA LYS A 162 -4.83 4.50 -18.21
C LYS A 162 -3.71 4.01 -17.29
N LEU A 163 -3.61 4.53 -16.06
CA LEU A 163 -2.62 4.11 -15.08
C LEU A 163 -2.76 2.62 -14.76
N THR A 164 -4.00 2.13 -14.66
CA THR A 164 -4.32 0.72 -14.40
C THR A 164 -3.82 -0.17 -15.52
N LYS A 165 -4.10 0.18 -16.79
CA LYS A 165 -3.63 -0.57 -17.97
C LYS A 165 -2.12 -0.64 -18.04
N GLU A 166 -1.46 0.50 -17.81
CA GLU A 166 0.00 0.58 -17.83
C GLU A 166 0.63 -0.26 -16.71
N THR A 167 0.12 -0.13 -15.49
CA THR A 167 0.61 -0.91 -14.33
C THR A 167 0.38 -2.40 -14.53
N ARG A 168 -0.81 -2.82 -14.99
CA ARG A 168 -1.09 -4.23 -15.27
C ARG A 168 -0.24 -4.79 -16.41
N GLY A 169 0.05 -3.98 -17.43
CA GLY A 169 0.97 -4.35 -18.52
C GLY A 169 2.40 -4.58 -18.03
N ASN A 170 2.89 -3.70 -17.14
CA ASN A 170 4.22 -3.81 -16.55
C ASN A 170 4.33 -4.96 -15.54
N LEU A 171 3.27 -5.19 -14.75
CA LEU A 171 3.24 -6.14 -13.63
C LEU A 171 2.06 -7.12 -13.76
N PRO A 172 2.09 -8.06 -14.71
CA PRO A 172 0.94 -8.91 -15.05
C PRO A 172 0.55 -9.89 -13.95
N SER A 173 1.45 -10.20 -13.01
CA SER A 173 1.23 -11.22 -11.96
C SER A 173 1.21 -10.67 -10.53
N ILE A 174 1.52 -9.39 -10.34
CA ILE A 174 1.47 -8.76 -9.00
C ILE A 174 0.03 -8.43 -8.63
N THR A 175 -0.31 -8.54 -7.34
CA THR A 175 -1.61 -8.10 -6.83
C THR A 175 -1.75 -6.60 -7.02
N LEU A 176 -2.74 -6.18 -7.80
CA LEU A 176 -3.02 -4.77 -8.08
C LEU A 176 -4.28 -4.34 -7.35
N SER A 177 -4.16 -3.32 -6.50
CA SER A 177 -5.29 -2.57 -6.00
C SER A 177 -5.42 -1.23 -6.69
N VAL A 178 -6.65 -0.77 -6.88
CA VAL A 178 -6.92 0.57 -7.41
C VAL A 178 -7.92 1.26 -6.50
N THR A 179 -7.58 2.48 -6.08
CA THR A 179 -8.49 3.35 -5.35
C THR A 179 -9.51 3.97 -6.30
N VAL A 180 -10.78 3.90 -5.93
CA VAL A 180 -11.88 4.63 -6.57
C VAL A 180 -12.08 5.96 -5.82
N PRO A 181 -11.93 7.11 -6.50
CA PRO A 181 -11.88 8.41 -5.86
C PRO A 181 -13.25 8.86 -5.34
N HIS A 182 -13.25 9.46 -4.14
CA HIS A 182 -14.47 9.94 -3.49
C HIS A 182 -15.09 11.16 -4.18
N THR A 183 -14.34 11.83 -5.07
CA THR A 183 -14.80 13.00 -5.83
C THR A 183 -15.85 12.65 -6.89
N LEU A 184 -16.01 11.35 -7.21
CA LEU A 184 -17.02 10.86 -8.13
C LEU A 184 -18.35 10.63 -7.42
N SER A 185 -19.46 10.75 -8.14
CA SER A 185 -20.77 10.32 -7.66
C SER A 185 -20.76 8.81 -7.38
N LEU A 186 -21.58 8.31 -6.44
CA LEU A 186 -21.65 6.87 -6.16
C LEU A 186 -21.93 6.02 -7.42
N PRO A 187 -22.85 6.39 -8.34
CA PRO A 187 -23.01 5.68 -9.60
C PRO A 187 -21.74 5.65 -10.47
N ASP A 188 -21.00 6.76 -10.54
CA ASP A 188 -19.76 6.82 -11.32
C ASP A 188 -18.62 6.04 -10.66
N GLN A 189 -18.56 6.00 -9.33
CA GLN A 189 -17.65 5.13 -8.58
C GLN A 189 -17.90 3.65 -8.91
N VAL A 190 -19.18 3.23 -8.91
CA VAL A 190 -19.58 1.87 -9.30
C VAL A 190 -19.17 1.58 -10.75
N LYS A 191 -19.50 2.47 -11.69
CA LYS A 191 -19.14 2.32 -13.10
C LYS A 191 -17.63 2.18 -13.30
N LEU A 192 -16.84 3.02 -12.62
CA LEU A 192 -15.38 2.94 -12.69
C LEU A 192 -14.89 1.60 -12.12
N ALA A 193 -15.42 1.12 -11.00
CA ALA A 193 -15.03 -0.16 -10.41
C ALA A 193 -15.30 -1.34 -11.37
N GLU A 194 -16.45 -1.38 -12.05
CA GLU A 194 -16.75 -2.39 -13.08
C GLU A 194 -15.78 -2.33 -14.26
N MET A 195 -15.34 -1.13 -14.65
CA MET A 195 -14.34 -0.97 -15.70
C MET A 195 -12.97 -1.46 -15.24
N LEU A 196 -12.57 -1.13 -14.02
CA LEU A 196 -11.30 -1.56 -13.42
C LEU A 196 -11.22 -3.08 -13.26
N GLU A 197 -12.32 -3.74 -12.88
CA GLU A 197 -12.41 -5.20 -12.85
C GLU A 197 -12.11 -5.83 -14.22
N LYS A 198 -12.64 -5.24 -15.31
CA LYS A 198 -12.38 -5.72 -16.68
C LYS A 198 -10.91 -5.56 -17.10
N GLU A 199 -10.20 -4.58 -16.53
CA GLU A 199 -8.76 -4.38 -16.74
C GLU A 199 -7.89 -5.28 -15.84
N GLY A 200 -8.50 -6.19 -15.08
CA GLY A 200 -7.81 -7.19 -14.28
C GLY A 200 -7.26 -6.65 -12.97
N VAL A 201 -7.91 -5.65 -12.36
CA VAL A 201 -7.64 -5.24 -10.98
C VAL A 201 -8.03 -6.36 -10.01
N ASP A 202 -7.26 -6.56 -8.95
CA ASP A 202 -7.48 -7.64 -7.99
C ASP A 202 -8.28 -7.19 -6.75
N VAL A 203 -8.13 -5.92 -6.34
CA VAL A 203 -8.83 -5.35 -5.18
C VAL A 203 -9.24 -3.91 -5.47
N ILE A 204 -10.52 -3.58 -5.30
CA ILE A 204 -10.97 -2.18 -5.32
C ILE A 204 -10.83 -1.59 -3.93
N GLN A 205 -10.12 -0.48 -3.80
CA GLN A 205 -10.10 0.30 -2.56
C GLN A 205 -11.09 1.47 -2.68
N THR A 206 -11.94 1.67 -1.70
CA THR A 206 -12.80 2.87 -1.65
C THR A 206 -12.07 4.04 -1.01
N GLU A 207 -12.52 5.25 -1.31
CA GLU A 207 -12.06 6.47 -0.67
C GLU A 207 -13.26 7.21 -0.08
N GLY A 208 -13.10 7.79 1.12
CA GLY A 208 -14.15 8.55 1.82
C GLY A 208 -13.92 10.05 1.90
N GLY A 209 -12.79 10.52 1.35
CA GLY A 209 -12.29 11.89 1.46
C GLY A 209 -11.80 12.27 2.85
N LYS A 210 -10.70 13.01 2.92
CA LYS A 210 -10.23 13.63 4.19
C LYS A 210 -11.22 14.65 4.78
N CYS A 211 -12.12 15.19 3.96
CA CYS A 211 -13.06 16.27 4.32
C CYS A 211 -14.31 15.81 5.06
N SER A 212 -14.42 14.55 5.49
CA SER A 212 -15.41 14.20 6.50
C SER A 212 -14.97 14.76 7.85
N THR A 213 -15.13 16.08 8.03
CA THR A 213 -15.09 16.74 9.33
C THR A 213 -16.41 16.41 10.02
N PRO A 214 -16.44 15.44 10.95
CA PRO A 214 -17.69 15.07 11.57
C PRO A 214 -18.23 16.27 12.35
N SER A 215 -19.53 16.54 12.18
CA SER A 215 -20.24 17.57 12.95
C SER A 215 -20.41 17.19 14.43
N LYS A 216 -20.23 15.91 14.76
CA LYS A 216 -20.35 15.35 16.11
C LYS A 216 -19.05 14.70 16.58
N SER A 217 -18.87 14.60 17.90
CA SER A 217 -17.75 13.91 18.52
C SER A 217 -18.08 12.46 18.89
N GLY A 218 -17.08 11.70 19.32
CA GLY A 218 -17.25 10.33 19.81
C GLY A 218 -17.75 9.37 18.73
N VAL A 219 -18.51 8.35 19.14
CA VAL A 219 -19.02 7.27 18.25
C VAL A 219 -19.81 7.83 17.06
N LEU A 220 -20.66 8.83 17.30
CA LEU A 220 -21.45 9.44 16.22
C LEU A 220 -20.55 10.10 15.18
N GLY A 221 -19.51 10.81 15.62
CA GLY A 221 -18.53 11.39 14.72
C GLY A 221 -17.72 10.36 13.94
N LEU A 222 -17.38 9.23 14.56
CA LEU A 222 -16.69 8.13 13.87
C LEU A 222 -17.56 7.54 12.74
N ILE A 223 -18.87 7.35 12.99
CA ILE A 223 -19.81 6.84 11.98
C ILE A 223 -20.02 7.87 10.87
N GLU A 224 -20.24 9.14 11.22
CA GLU A 224 -20.37 10.24 10.25
C GLU A 224 -19.14 10.30 9.33
N LYS A 225 -17.93 10.21 9.93
CA LYS A 225 -16.67 10.21 9.19
C LYS A 225 -16.55 9.06 8.19
N ALA A 226 -17.03 7.87 8.54
CA ALA A 226 -16.97 6.67 7.70
C ALA A 226 -18.11 6.59 6.67
N THR A 227 -19.16 7.41 6.79
CA THR A 227 -20.39 7.29 5.98
C THR A 227 -20.12 7.25 4.47
N PRO A 228 -19.28 8.12 3.87
CA PRO A 228 -19.06 8.11 2.42
C PRO A 228 -18.43 6.80 1.95
N THR A 229 -17.42 6.31 2.67
CA THR A 229 -16.72 5.08 2.30
C THR A 229 -17.56 3.83 2.53
N LEU A 230 -18.43 3.82 3.54
CA LEU A 230 -19.37 2.72 3.79
C LEU A 230 -20.41 2.63 2.68
N ALA A 231 -20.91 3.77 2.20
CA ALA A 231 -21.85 3.82 1.08
C ALA A 231 -21.20 3.36 -0.24
N ALA A 232 -19.96 3.77 -0.49
CA ALA A 232 -19.17 3.31 -1.63
C ALA A 232 -18.92 1.80 -1.56
N ALA A 233 -18.46 1.29 -0.41
CA ALA A 233 -18.21 -0.14 -0.21
C ALA A 233 -19.46 -0.96 -0.46
N TYR A 234 -20.61 -0.54 0.11
CA TYR A 234 -21.90 -1.21 -0.11
C TYR A 234 -22.30 -1.29 -1.59
N SER A 235 -22.13 -0.18 -2.31
CA SER A 235 -22.56 -0.06 -3.70
C SER A 235 -21.63 -0.84 -4.64
N ILE A 236 -20.31 -0.66 -4.48
CA ILE A 236 -19.31 -1.28 -5.34
C ILE A 236 -19.26 -2.80 -5.12
N SER A 237 -19.33 -3.28 -3.89
CA SER A 237 -19.22 -4.72 -3.59
C SER A 237 -20.35 -5.57 -4.18
N ARG A 238 -21.44 -4.93 -4.64
CA ARG A 238 -22.57 -5.58 -5.32
C ARG A 238 -22.46 -5.54 -6.84
N ALA A 239 -21.61 -4.65 -7.36
CA ALA A 239 -21.42 -4.47 -8.80
C ALA A 239 -20.23 -5.28 -9.33
N VAL A 240 -19.21 -5.50 -8.50
CA VAL A 240 -18.00 -6.27 -8.88
C VAL A 240 -17.91 -7.60 -8.13
N LYS A 241 -17.16 -8.55 -8.68
CA LYS A 241 -16.87 -9.87 -8.07
C LYS A 241 -15.55 -9.89 -7.33
N ILE A 242 -14.63 -9.00 -7.67
CA ILE A 242 -13.35 -8.85 -6.97
C ILE A 242 -13.53 -8.24 -5.57
N PRO A 243 -12.65 -8.55 -4.61
CA PRO A 243 -12.68 -7.95 -3.28
C PRO A 243 -12.73 -6.42 -3.28
N VAL A 244 -13.59 -5.86 -2.41
CA VAL A 244 -13.65 -4.43 -2.13
C VAL A 244 -13.10 -4.17 -0.73
N MET A 245 -12.09 -3.33 -0.61
CA MET A 245 -11.55 -2.89 0.66
C MET A 245 -12.08 -1.49 0.99
N CYS A 246 -12.75 -1.37 2.12
CA CYS A 246 -13.27 -0.09 2.58
C CYS A 246 -12.16 0.72 3.24
N SER A 247 -11.88 1.94 2.80
CA SER A 247 -10.82 2.77 3.40
C SER A 247 -11.26 4.21 3.63
N SER A 248 -10.49 4.94 4.46
CA SER A 248 -10.76 6.31 4.94
C SER A 248 -11.77 6.41 6.09
N GLY A 249 -11.37 7.11 7.16
CA GLY A 249 -12.26 7.40 8.30
C GLY A 249 -12.66 6.20 9.16
N LEU A 250 -12.08 5.02 8.94
CA LEU A 250 -12.41 3.82 9.70
C LEU A 250 -11.77 3.78 11.09
N SER A 251 -12.45 3.08 12.00
CA SER A 251 -12.11 2.91 13.41
C SER A 251 -12.57 1.53 13.88
N ALA A 252 -12.28 1.15 15.12
CA ALA A 252 -12.77 -0.10 15.70
C ALA A 252 -14.31 -0.21 15.68
N VAL A 253 -15.03 0.92 15.75
CA VAL A 253 -16.49 1.00 15.67
C VAL A 253 -17.01 0.72 14.26
N THR A 254 -16.37 1.30 13.24
CA THR A 254 -16.88 1.31 11.87
C THR A 254 -16.28 0.21 10.99
N ALA A 255 -15.18 -0.41 11.40
CA ALA A 255 -14.58 -1.53 10.66
C ALA A 255 -15.53 -2.75 10.52
N PRO A 256 -16.24 -3.20 11.57
CA PRO A 256 -17.28 -4.23 11.43
C PRO A 256 -18.45 -3.81 10.50
N MET A 257 -18.79 -2.52 10.51
CA MET A 257 -19.83 -1.97 9.63
C MET A 257 -19.41 -2.06 8.17
N ALA A 258 -18.13 -1.83 7.86
CA ALA A 258 -17.59 -1.98 6.52
C ALA A 258 -17.68 -3.42 6.02
N ILE A 259 -17.31 -4.40 6.85
CA ILE A 259 -17.48 -5.82 6.50
C ILE A 259 -18.95 -6.13 6.24
N THR A 260 -19.85 -5.68 7.11
CA THR A 260 -21.30 -5.85 6.94
C THR A 260 -21.83 -5.19 5.67
N ALA A 261 -21.30 -4.03 5.28
CA ALA A 261 -21.66 -3.34 4.06
C ALA A 261 -21.31 -4.15 2.79
N GLY A 262 -20.33 -5.05 2.89
CA GLY A 262 -19.90 -5.93 1.81
C GLY A 262 -18.40 -5.88 1.52
N ALA A 263 -17.63 -5.15 2.33
CA ALA A 263 -16.18 -5.14 2.19
C ALA A 263 -15.56 -6.51 2.52
N ALA A 264 -14.47 -6.80 1.84
CA ALA A 264 -13.56 -7.91 2.07
C ALA A 264 -12.45 -7.57 3.07
N GLY A 265 -12.35 -6.31 3.46
CA GLY A 265 -11.37 -5.82 4.40
C GLY A 265 -11.45 -4.32 4.59
N VAL A 266 -10.57 -3.81 5.45
CA VAL A 266 -10.51 -2.39 5.79
C VAL A 266 -9.09 -1.85 5.67
N GLY A 267 -8.96 -0.63 5.14
CA GLY A 267 -7.73 0.14 5.10
C GLY A 267 -7.76 1.30 6.11
N VAL A 268 -6.76 1.36 6.98
CA VAL A 268 -6.68 2.35 8.07
C VAL A 268 -5.34 3.06 8.04
N GLY A 269 -5.38 4.39 7.83
CA GLY A 269 -4.18 5.23 7.86
C GLY A 269 -4.18 6.21 9.03
N SER A 270 -4.90 7.33 8.88
CA SER A 270 -4.83 8.48 9.81
C SER A 270 -5.14 8.21 11.28
N ALA A 271 -5.85 7.12 11.62
CA ALA A 271 -6.08 6.72 13.01
C ALA A 271 -4.81 6.17 13.69
N VAL A 272 -3.86 5.68 12.89
CA VAL A 272 -2.61 5.05 13.36
C VAL A 272 -1.42 5.98 13.10
N ASN A 273 -1.19 6.38 11.85
CA ASN A 273 0.06 7.06 11.46
C ASN A 273 0.22 8.49 12.01
N LYS A 274 -0.84 9.09 12.57
CA LYS A 274 -0.83 10.41 13.22
C LYS A 274 -0.65 10.34 14.74
N LEU A 275 -0.55 9.15 15.31
CA LEU A 275 -0.23 8.98 16.73
C LEU A 275 1.26 9.24 16.95
N ASN A 276 1.61 9.72 18.14
CA ASN A 276 3.00 10.11 18.45
C ASN A 276 3.82 9.00 19.11
N ASP A 277 3.22 7.83 19.31
CA ASP A 277 3.84 6.74 20.09
C ASP A 277 3.49 5.37 19.50
N VAL A 278 4.49 4.50 19.39
CA VAL A 278 4.34 3.16 18.79
C VAL A 278 3.42 2.27 19.61
N ILE A 279 3.41 2.39 20.95
CA ILE A 279 2.52 1.60 21.79
C ILE A 279 1.06 2.01 21.56
N ALA A 280 0.79 3.31 21.45
CA ALA A 280 -0.52 3.82 21.07
C ALA A 280 -0.95 3.31 19.68
N MET A 281 -0.02 3.31 18.70
CA MET A 281 -0.28 2.75 17.36
C MET A 281 -0.62 1.25 17.43
N VAL A 282 0.16 0.45 18.17
CA VAL A 282 -0.10 -0.99 18.36
C VAL A 282 -1.46 -1.22 18.99
N ALA A 283 -1.82 -0.44 20.02
CA ALA A 283 -3.08 -0.54 20.71
C ALA A 283 -4.27 -0.22 19.77
N GLU A 284 -4.15 0.81 18.94
CA GLU A 284 -5.19 1.18 17.98
C GLU A 284 -5.37 0.10 16.89
N VAL A 285 -4.27 -0.39 16.30
CA VAL A 285 -4.32 -1.49 15.32
C VAL A 285 -4.97 -2.72 15.94
N ARG A 286 -4.58 -3.08 17.17
CA ARG A 286 -5.15 -4.23 17.88
C ARG A 286 -6.64 -4.06 18.17
N SER A 287 -7.05 -2.88 18.60
CA SER A 287 -8.47 -2.55 18.83
C SER A 287 -9.32 -2.81 17.58
N ILE A 288 -8.83 -2.40 16.41
CA ILE A 288 -9.49 -2.61 15.13
C ILE A 288 -9.46 -4.10 14.72
N ALA A 289 -8.31 -4.76 14.88
CA ALA A 289 -8.17 -6.18 14.54
C ALA A 289 -9.13 -7.05 15.36
N GLU A 290 -9.27 -6.79 16.66
CA GLU A 290 -10.20 -7.53 17.53
C GLU A 290 -11.66 -7.25 17.18
N SER A 291 -12.02 -6.01 16.83
CA SER A 291 -13.41 -5.72 16.43
C SER A 291 -13.83 -6.47 15.16
N LEU A 292 -12.90 -6.66 14.21
CA LEU A 292 -13.13 -7.49 13.02
C LEU A 292 -13.31 -8.98 13.37
N LYS A 293 -12.51 -9.51 14.30
CA LYS A 293 -12.61 -10.92 14.74
C LYS A 293 -13.94 -11.20 15.44
N MET A 294 -14.37 -10.30 16.33
CA MET A 294 -15.65 -10.46 17.03
C MET A 294 -16.83 -10.49 16.05
N ALA A 295 -16.83 -9.61 15.05
CA ALA A 295 -17.86 -9.57 14.02
C ALA A 295 -17.92 -10.88 13.20
N ALA A 296 -16.77 -11.51 12.94
CA ALA A 296 -16.72 -12.80 12.25
C ALA A 296 -17.26 -13.96 13.11
N ALA A 297 -16.97 -13.96 14.42
CA ALA A 297 -17.48 -14.96 15.35
C ALA A 297 -19.02 -14.90 15.49
N ASP A 298 -19.59 -13.70 15.58
CA ASP A 298 -21.05 -13.52 15.68
C ASP A 298 -21.80 -14.03 14.43
N GLN A 299 -21.20 -13.88 13.24
CA GLN A 299 -21.76 -14.43 11.99
C GLN A 299 -21.77 -15.97 11.97
N GLN A 300 -20.79 -16.62 12.60
CA GLN A 300 -20.74 -18.09 12.67
C GLN A 300 -21.79 -18.65 13.65
N ILE A 301 -21.99 -18.00 14.80
CA ILE A 301 -22.99 -18.41 15.79
C ILE A 301 -24.40 -18.34 15.19
N THR A 302 -24.74 -17.21 14.54
CA THR A 302 -26.06 -17.02 13.90
C THR A 302 -26.34 -17.97 12.74
N HIS A 303 -25.32 -18.41 12.01
CA HIS A 303 -25.46 -19.44 10.98
C HIS A 303 -25.70 -20.84 11.57
N THR A 304 -25.05 -21.15 12.69
CA THR A 304 -25.19 -22.44 13.37
C THR A 304 -26.61 -22.59 13.94
N ASP A 305 -27.15 -21.55 14.60
CA ASP A 305 -28.50 -21.59 15.14
C ASP A 305 -29.60 -21.73 14.06
N ARG A 306 -29.40 -21.11 12.89
CA ARG A 306 -30.35 -21.26 11.77
C ARG A 306 -30.34 -22.66 11.15
N SER A 307 -29.20 -23.35 11.18
CA SER A 307 -29.10 -24.74 10.70
C SER A 307 -29.74 -25.76 11.65
N PHE A 308 -29.92 -25.41 12.92
CA PHE A 308 -30.64 -26.23 13.90
C PHE A 308 -32.17 -26.00 13.91
N MET A 309 -32.65 -24.96 13.21
CA MET A 309 -34.08 -24.61 13.10
C MET A 309 -34.72 -25.01 11.75
N MET A 310 -33.98 -25.69 10.88
CA MET A 310 -34.50 -26.34 9.66
C MET A 310 -34.39 -27.86 9.77
#